data_AF-A0A1I3S7H9-F1
#
_entry.id   AF-A0A1I3S7H9-F1
#
_cell.length_a   1.000
_cell.length_b   1.000
_cell.length_c   1.000
_cell.angle_alpha   90.00
_cell.angle_beta   90.00
_cell.angle_gamma   90.00
#
_symmetry.space_group_name_H-M   'P 1'
#
loop_
_entity.id
_entity.type
_entity.pdbx_description
1 polymer ?
#
loop_
_entity_poly.entity_id
_entity_poly.type
_entity_poly.pdbx_seq_one_letter_code
_entity_poly.pdbx_strand_id
1 'polypeptide(L)'
;MPEKHMNEQSLIGAFEAPPQDAARAFRAALEALARPGSIHEITGGKAPAPMSEAAATLLLTLCDPETPLYLSGAHDTAEIRDWIAFQIGAPIVAPAEAMFALGTWEALLPVTEFPIGTAEYPDRSTTLIVETDALHQHGAQLTGPGIKTVASLSLPALDPFRMNAALFPLGLDFYFTSGTQIAGLPRSTQVSDMMETN
;
A
#
# COMPACT_ATOMS: atom_id res chain seq x y z
N MET A 1 34.36 -6.64 -15.67
CA MET A 1 33.30 -7.15 -14.80
C MET A 1 33.41 -6.39 -13.49
N PRO A 2 32.48 -5.49 -13.12
CA PRO A 2 32.48 -4.99 -11.75
C PRO A 2 31.72 -5.98 -10.88
N GLU A 3 32.38 -6.49 -9.84
CA GLU A 3 31.75 -7.24 -8.75
C GLU A 3 30.74 -6.31 -8.06
N LYS A 4 29.45 -6.58 -8.24
CA LYS A 4 28.37 -5.88 -7.55
C LYS A 4 28.54 -6.17 -6.05
N HIS A 5 29.12 -5.23 -5.32
CA HIS A 5 29.21 -5.31 -3.85
C HIS A 5 27.78 -5.34 -3.31
N MET A 6 27.34 -6.51 -2.86
CA MET A 6 26.05 -6.68 -2.20
C MET A 6 26.11 -5.94 -0.85
N ASN A 7 25.28 -4.92 -0.68
CA ASN A 7 25.24 -4.11 0.53
C ASN A 7 24.72 -4.95 1.72
N GLU A 8 25.34 -4.85 2.90
CA GLU A 8 24.98 -5.64 4.10
C GLU A 8 23.52 -5.38 4.55
N GLN A 9 22.95 -4.24 4.17
CA GLN A 9 21.55 -3.88 4.42
C GLN A 9 20.56 -4.76 3.63
N SER A 10 20.95 -5.35 2.50
CA SER A 10 20.11 -6.27 1.74
C SER A 10 19.90 -7.61 2.48
N LEU A 11 20.79 -7.98 3.40
CA LEU A 11 20.71 -9.22 4.20
C LEU A 11 19.76 -9.11 5.40
N ILE A 12 19.28 -7.89 5.70
CA ILE A 12 18.36 -7.63 6.81
C ILE A 12 16.92 -7.82 6.32
N GLY A 13 16.11 -8.60 7.05
CA GLY A 13 14.67 -8.35 7.09
C GLY A 13 13.73 -9.29 6.34
N ALA A 14 14.13 -10.52 6.05
CA ALA A 14 13.14 -11.59 5.82
C ALA A 14 12.41 -11.93 7.13
N PHE A 15 11.19 -12.45 7.03
CA PHE A 15 10.43 -12.96 8.16
C PHE A 15 11.27 -13.94 9.01
N GLU A 16 11.20 -13.81 10.34
CA GLU A 16 11.94 -14.67 11.27
C GLU A 16 11.35 -16.10 11.30
N ALA A 17 10.03 -16.24 11.11
CA ALA A 17 9.33 -17.51 10.91
C ALA A 17 8.49 -17.45 9.61
N PRO A 18 9.09 -17.71 8.42
CA PRO A 18 8.54 -17.28 7.14
C PRO A 18 7.09 -17.71 6.87
N PRO A 19 6.68 -18.97 7.08
CA PRO A 19 5.30 -19.37 6.79
C PRO A 19 4.26 -18.76 7.74
N GLN A 20 4.57 -18.69 9.05
CA GLN A 20 3.63 -18.18 10.05
C GLN A 20 3.50 -16.67 9.98
N ASP A 21 4.62 -15.96 9.82
CA ASP A 21 4.62 -14.51 9.73
C ASP A 21 3.96 -14.03 8.44
N ALA A 22 4.25 -14.67 7.29
CA ALA A 22 3.57 -14.36 6.04
C ALA A 22 2.05 -14.61 6.13
N ALA A 23 1.61 -15.70 6.75
CA ALA A 23 0.18 -15.98 6.92
C ALA A 23 -0.51 -14.95 7.84
N ARG A 24 0.18 -14.47 8.88
CA ARG A 24 -0.33 -13.43 9.78
C ARG A 24 -0.41 -12.08 9.05
N ALA A 25 0.64 -11.70 8.34
CA ALA A 25 0.71 -10.48 7.55
C ALA A 25 -0.35 -10.47 6.44
N PHE A 26 -0.52 -11.57 5.73
CA PHE A 26 -1.54 -11.71 4.69
C PHE A 26 -2.96 -11.54 5.26
N ARG A 27 -3.22 -12.12 6.44
CA ARG A 27 -4.51 -11.93 7.12
C ARG A 27 -4.73 -10.47 7.51
N ALA A 28 -3.72 -9.79 8.04
CA ALA A 28 -3.83 -8.37 8.39
C ALA A 28 -4.12 -7.51 7.15
N ALA A 29 -3.40 -7.75 6.05
CA ALA A 29 -3.62 -7.08 4.77
C ALA A 29 -5.03 -7.32 4.22
N LEU A 30 -5.53 -8.56 4.29
CA LEU A 30 -6.88 -8.92 3.89
C LEU A 30 -7.94 -8.24 4.75
N GLU A 31 -7.77 -8.25 6.08
CA GLU A 31 -8.72 -7.62 7.01
C GLU A 31 -8.79 -6.11 6.82
N ALA A 32 -7.65 -5.45 6.58
CA ALA A 32 -7.59 -4.01 6.35
C ALA A 32 -8.42 -3.57 5.12
N LEU A 33 -8.38 -4.33 4.01
CA LEU A 33 -9.24 -4.07 2.84
C LEU A 33 -10.69 -4.54 3.06
N ALA A 34 -10.90 -5.66 3.74
CA ALA A 34 -12.23 -6.22 3.95
C ALA A 34 -13.09 -5.40 4.94
N ARG A 35 -12.46 -4.57 5.77
CA ARG A 35 -13.10 -3.72 6.77
C ARG A 35 -12.56 -2.28 6.68
N PRO A 36 -12.87 -1.54 5.60
CA PRO A 36 -12.30 -0.21 5.41
C PRO A 36 -12.62 0.71 6.61
N GLY A 37 -11.59 1.39 7.11
CA GLY A 37 -11.66 2.21 8.33
C GLY A 37 -11.27 1.52 9.63
N SER A 38 -10.91 0.22 9.63
CA SER A 38 -10.16 -0.38 10.74
C SER A 38 -8.65 -0.26 10.54
N ILE A 39 -7.94 -0.16 11.67
CA ILE A 39 -6.47 -0.15 11.72
C ILE A 39 -6.02 -1.49 12.28
N HIS A 40 -5.07 -2.13 11.61
CA HIS A 40 -4.50 -3.42 11.98
C HIS A 40 -2.99 -3.30 12.17
N GLU A 41 -2.43 -4.12 13.06
CA GLU A 41 -0.99 -4.27 13.21
C GLU A 41 -0.46 -5.31 12.20
N ILE A 42 0.68 -5.01 11.60
CA ILE A 42 1.41 -5.88 10.68
C ILE A 42 2.91 -5.71 10.92
N THR A 43 3.62 -6.81 11.13
CA THR A 43 5.02 -6.82 11.55
C THR A 43 5.81 -7.94 10.89
N GLY A 44 7.13 -7.82 10.89
CA GLY A 44 8.06 -8.86 10.45
C GLY A 44 8.99 -8.45 9.31
N GLY A 45 8.63 -7.45 8.51
CA GLY A 45 9.48 -6.87 7.48
C GLY A 45 10.42 -5.81 8.05
N LYS A 46 11.70 -5.86 7.68
CA LYS A 46 12.68 -4.81 8.03
C LYS A 46 13.35 -4.34 6.74
N ALA A 47 13.13 -3.09 6.36
CA ALA A 47 13.70 -2.49 5.17
C ALA A 47 14.55 -1.25 5.52
N PRO A 48 15.42 -0.80 4.60
CA PRO A 48 16.11 0.48 4.76
C PRO A 48 15.11 1.64 4.91
N ALA A 49 15.45 2.60 5.77
CA ALA A 49 14.69 3.85 5.91
C ALA A 49 14.63 4.59 4.55
N PRO A 50 13.53 5.32 4.26
CA PRO A 50 12.43 5.68 5.16
C PRO A 50 11.27 4.66 5.22
N MET A 51 11.38 3.48 4.60
CA MET A 51 10.29 2.51 4.58
C MET A 51 9.93 2.02 5.99
N SER A 52 8.65 2.12 6.37
CA SER A 52 8.16 1.57 7.63
C SER A 52 8.15 0.03 7.62
N GLU A 53 8.10 -0.55 8.82
CA GLU A 53 7.93 -1.99 8.99
C GLU A 53 6.61 -2.47 8.35
N ALA A 54 5.55 -1.67 8.43
CA ALA A 54 4.27 -1.99 7.80
C ALA A 54 4.36 -2.08 6.27
N ALA A 55 4.98 -1.07 5.63
CA ALA A 55 5.18 -1.09 4.17
C ALA A 55 6.10 -2.23 3.74
N ALA A 56 7.21 -2.44 4.44
CA ALA A 56 8.13 -3.56 4.16
C ALA A 56 7.42 -4.91 4.28
N THR A 57 6.61 -5.10 5.32
CA THR A 57 5.87 -6.34 5.56
C THR A 57 4.81 -6.56 4.48
N LEU A 58 4.09 -5.52 4.05
CA LEU A 58 3.15 -5.63 2.94
C LEU A 58 3.84 -6.06 1.65
N LEU A 59 4.96 -5.43 1.30
CA LEU A 59 5.72 -5.78 0.10
C LEU A 59 6.19 -7.24 0.14
N LEU A 60 6.78 -7.70 1.24
CA LEU A 60 7.20 -9.10 1.41
C LEU A 60 6.04 -10.10 1.34
N THR A 61 4.82 -9.66 1.66
CA THR A 61 3.64 -10.52 1.73
C THR A 61 2.89 -10.58 0.40
N LEU A 62 2.85 -9.47 -0.33
CA LEU A 62 1.97 -9.29 -1.49
C LEU A 62 2.72 -9.22 -2.82
N CYS A 63 4.04 -9.01 -2.80
CA CYS A 63 4.85 -8.87 -4.01
C CYS A 63 5.76 -10.08 -4.20
N ASP A 64 6.07 -10.35 -5.46
CA ASP A 64 6.98 -11.38 -5.93
C ASP A 64 7.67 -10.91 -7.24
N PRO A 65 8.52 -11.72 -7.89
CA PRO A 65 9.18 -11.33 -9.13
C PRO A 65 8.25 -11.01 -10.32
N GLU A 66 6.98 -11.42 -10.27
CA GLU A 66 5.98 -11.18 -11.30
C GLU A 66 5.10 -9.95 -11.02
N THR A 67 5.34 -9.24 -9.92
CA THR A 67 4.63 -8.01 -9.55
C THR A 67 5.51 -6.76 -9.71
N PRO A 68 5.41 -6.02 -10.83
CA PRO A 68 6.16 -4.78 -11.02
C PRO A 68 5.84 -3.71 -9.97
N LEU A 69 6.89 -3.08 -9.44
CA LEU A 69 6.82 -2.08 -8.38
C LEU A 69 7.25 -0.70 -8.88
N TYR A 70 6.51 0.33 -8.49
CA TYR A 70 6.97 1.72 -8.59
C TYR A 70 7.38 2.24 -7.21
N LEU A 71 8.54 2.91 -7.14
CA LEU A 71 9.01 3.60 -5.93
C LEU A 71 8.98 5.10 -6.19
N SER A 72 8.43 5.88 -5.25
CA SER A 72 8.34 7.32 -5.41
C SER A 72 9.10 8.11 -4.34
N GLY A 73 9.70 9.22 -4.79
CA GLY A 73 10.34 10.21 -3.93
C GLY A 73 11.43 9.62 -3.04
N ALA A 74 11.32 9.84 -1.72
CA ALA A 74 12.31 9.38 -0.75
C ALA A 74 12.40 7.85 -0.60
N HIS A 75 11.46 7.09 -1.18
CA HIS A 75 11.49 5.62 -1.17
C HIS A 75 12.25 5.05 -2.37
N ASP A 76 12.64 5.89 -3.33
CA ASP A 76 13.39 5.47 -4.50
C ASP A 76 14.91 5.63 -4.31
N THR A 77 15.47 4.89 -3.36
CA THR A 77 16.91 4.91 -3.05
C THR A 77 17.60 3.65 -3.55
N ALA A 78 18.93 3.69 -3.70
CA ALA A 78 19.71 2.53 -4.09
C ALA A 78 19.55 1.37 -3.09
N GLU A 79 19.52 1.69 -1.80
CA GLU A 79 19.37 0.73 -0.70
C GLU A 79 18.02 0.04 -0.75
N ILE A 80 16.92 0.77 -0.96
CA ILE A 80 15.58 0.19 -1.07
C ILE A 80 15.46 -0.65 -2.34
N ARG A 81 15.98 -0.17 -3.47
CA ARG A 81 16.00 -0.94 -4.73
C ARG A 81 16.75 -2.26 -4.59
N ASP A 82 17.93 -2.24 -3.97
CA ASP A 82 18.72 -3.45 -3.73
C ASP A 82 18.03 -4.39 -2.74
N TRP A 83 17.36 -3.85 -1.71
CA TRP A 83 16.54 -4.66 -0.79
C TRP A 83 15.37 -5.35 -1.50
N ILE A 84 14.62 -4.65 -2.35
CA ILE A 84 13.53 -5.23 -3.15
C ILE A 84 14.08 -6.31 -4.08
N ALA A 85 15.18 -6.02 -4.80
CA ALA A 85 15.77 -6.97 -5.72
C ALA A 85 16.23 -8.26 -5.02
N PHE A 86 16.73 -8.16 -3.79
CA PHE A 86 17.21 -9.30 -3.03
C PHE A 86 16.10 -10.08 -2.33
N GLN A 87 15.17 -9.39 -1.65
CA GLN A 87 14.14 -10.02 -0.82
C GLN A 87 12.91 -10.46 -1.62
N ILE A 88 12.56 -9.72 -2.67
CA ILE A 88 11.31 -9.90 -3.43
C ILE A 88 11.60 -10.31 -4.88
N GLY A 89 12.63 -9.72 -5.49
CA GLY A 89 12.96 -9.92 -6.91
C GLY A 89 12.02 -9.19 -7.88
N ALA A 90 11.13 -8.35 -7.37
CA ALA A 90 10.19 -7.56 -8.17
C ALA A 90 10.92 -6.50 -9.03
N PRO A 91 10.55 -6.34 -10.31
CA PRO A 91 11.13 -5.32 -11.17
C PRO A 91 10.63 -3.92 -10.77
N ILE A 92 11.53 -2.94 -10.78
CA ILE A 92 11.16 -1.53 -10.57
C ILE A 92 10.84 -0.88 -11.91
N VAL A 93 9.63 -0.34 -12.06
CA VAL A 93 9.06 0.16 -13.33
C VAL A 93 8.51 1.58 -13.20
N ALA A 94 8.03 2.16 -14.30
CA ALA A 94 7.33 3.44 -14.28
C ALA A 94 5.89 3.31 -13.72
N PRO A 95 5.24 4.40 -13.28
CA PRO A 95 3.89 4.36 -12.71
C PRO A 95 2.85 3.64 -13.58
N ALA A 96 2.90 3.86 -14.90
CA ALA A 96 1.97 3.28 -15.88
C ALA A 96 2.07 1.75 -16.03
N GLU A 97 3.11 1.12 -15.49
CA GLU A 97 3.37 -0.32 -15.59
C GLU A 97 3.29 -1.03 -14.23
N ALA A 98 3.04 -0.27 -13.16
CA ALA A 98 3.13 -0.77 -11.79
C ALA A 98 1.88 -1.58 -11.39
N MET A 99 2.10 -2.75 -10.77
CA MET A 99 1.06 -3.47 -10.02
C MET A 99 0.98 -2.99 -8.57
N PHE A 100 2.11 -2.58 -8.01
CA PHE A 100 2.20 -1.98 -6.69
C PHE A 100 3.02 -0.70 -6.74
N ALA A 101 2.68 0.28 -5.91
CA ALA A 101 3.44 1.52 -5.80
C ALA A 101 3.66 1.90 -4.34
N LEU A 102 4.86 2.34 -3.98
CA LEU A 102 5.23 2.79 -2.64
C LEU A 102 5.70 4.25 -2.65
N GLY A 103 5.16 5.06 -1.74
CA GLY A 103 5.59 6.43 -1.54
C GLY A 103 4.73 7.17 -0.51
N THR A 104 5.09 8.43 -0.21
CA THR A 104 4.16 9.32 0.50
C THR A 104 3.03 9.73 -0.45
N TRP A 105 1.93 10.23 0.12
CA TRP A 105 0.79 10.68 -0.68
C TRP A 105 1.18 11.70 -1.76
N GLU A 106 1.96 12.72 -1.39
CA GLU A 106 2.38 13.79 -2.29
C GLU A 106 3.27 13.28 -3.42
N ALA A 107 4.13 12.29 -3.13
CA ALA A 107 5.03 11.71 -4.11
C ALA A 107 4.31 10.77 -5.10
N LEU A 108 3.16 10.21 -4.72
CA LEU A 108 2.36 9.33 -5.57
C LEU A 108 1.37 10.10 -6.45
N LEU A 109 1.29 11.44 -6.34
CA LEU A 109 0.45 12.25 -7.20
C LEU A 109 1.14 12.55 -8.56
N PRO A 110 0.36 12.66 -9.66
CA PRO A 110 -1.07 12.39 -9.73
C PRO A 110 -1.37 10.88 -9.81
N VAL A 111 -2.30 10.39 -8.99
CA VAL A 111 -2.67 8.95 -8.97
C VAL A 111 -3.30 8.46 -10.29
N THR A 112 -3.65 9.37 -11.20
CA THR A 112 -4.17 9.04 -12.54
C THR A 112 -3.13 8.45 -13.49
N GLU A 113 -1.84 8.47 -13.13
CA GLU A 113 -0.78 7.83 -13.92
C GLU A 113 -0.73 6.31 -13.73
N PHE A 114 -1.41 5.78 -12.71
CA PHE A 114 -1.44 4.36 -12.41
C PHE A 114 -2.57 3.61 -13.15
N PRO A 115 -2.33 2.37 -13.60
CA PRO A 115 -3.36 1.49 -14.11
C PRO A 115 -4.55 1.33 -13.15
N ILE A 116 -5.77 1.59 -13.63
CA ILE A 116 -7.02 1.40 -12.87
C ILE A 116 -7.74 0.08 -13.20
N GLY A 117 -7.08 -0.81 -13.93
CA GLY A 117 -7.69 -2.00 -14.52
C GLY A 117 -8.43 -1.71 -15.83
N THR A 118 -8.99 -2.75 -16.43
CA THR A 118 -9.86 -2.66 -17.62
C THR A 118 -11.21 -3.28 -17.34
N ALA A 119 -12.20 -3.06 -18.21
CA ALA A 119 -13.53 -3.68 -18.03
C ALA A 119 -13.48 -5.22 -18.00
N GLU A 120 -12.53 -5.83 -18.73
CA GLU A 120 -12.32 -7.27 -18.77
C GLU A 120 -11.52 -7.78 -17.57
N TYR A 121 -10.58 -6.95 -17.08
CA TYR A 121 -9.67 -7.28 -15.98
C TYR A 121 -9.61 -6.12 -14.98
N PRO A 122 -10.68 -5.87 -14.21
CA PRO A 122 -10.72 -4.75 -13.27
C PRO A 122 -9.67 -4.92 -12.17
N ASP A 123 -9.36 -6.16 -11.80
CA ASP A 123 -8.34 -6.53 -10.82
C ASP A 123 -6.90 -6.20 -11.25
N ARG A 124 -6.64 -5.96 -12.55
CA ARG A 124 -5.32 -5.53 -13.04
C ARG A 124 -5.09 -4.02 -12.88
N SER A 125 -5.38 -3.51 -11.70
CA SER A 125 -5.06 -2.14 -11.30
C SER A 125 -3.81 -2.11 -10.41
N THR A 126 -3.26 -0.93 -10.21
CA THR A 126 -2.22 -0.72 -9.19
C THR A 126 -2.83 -0.68 -7.79
N THR A 127 -2.15 -1.32 -6.84
CA THR A 127 -2.38 -1.12 -5.40
C THR A 127 -1.34 -0.13 -4.85
N LEU A 128 -1.80 0.96 -4.26
CA LEU A 128 -0.92 2.00 -3.72
C LEU A 128 -0.68 1.75 -2.22
N ILE A 129 0.58 1.67 -1.82
CA ILE A 129 1.03 1.64 -0.42
C ILE A 129 1.51 3.05 -0.09
N VAL A 130 0.68 3.77 0.67
CA VAL A 130 0.86 5.18 0.99
C VAL A 130 1.44 5.31 2.39
N GLU A 131 2.69 5.77 2.49
CA GLU A 131 3.33 6.07 3.77
C GLU A 131 2.82 7.37 4.37
N THR A 132 2.49 7.32 5.66
CA THR A 132 1.92 8.43 6.43
C THR A 132 2.53 8.50 7.82
N ASP A 133 2.49 9.67 8.45
CA ASP A 133 3.05 9.86 9.79
C ASP A 133 2.26 9.14 10.89
N ALA A 134 0.93 9.05 10.71
CA ALA A 134 0.02 8.44 11.66
C ALA A 134 -1.30 8.03 11.01
N LEU A 135 -1.92 6.98 11.54
CA LEU A 135 -3.26 6.54 11.18
C LEU A 135 -4.23 6.74 12.35
N HIS A 136 -5.40 7.27 12.04
CA HIS A 136 -6.45 7.48 13.02
C HIS A 136 -7.83 7.08 12.47
N GLN A 137 -8.67 6.49 13.30
CA GLN A 137 -10.06 6.17 12.95
C GLN A 137 -10.99 7.39 13.08
N HIS A 138 -10.58 8.53 12.52
CA HIS A 138 -11.33 9.79 12.51
C HIS A 138 -11.06 10.55 11.21
N GLY A 139 -11.91 11.51 10.86
CA GLY A 139 -11.76 12.31 9.64
C GLY A 139 -12.82 11.92 8.60
N ALA A 140 -12.39 11.40 7.46
CA ALA A 140 -13.29 11.06 6.36
C ALA A 140 -14.31 10.00 6.79
N GLN A 141 -15.57 10.15 6.39
CA GLN A 141 -16.60 9.13 6.58
C GLN A 141 -16.61 8.15 5.41
N LEU A 142 -16.57 6.87 5.75
CA LEU A 142 -16.49 5.76 4.81
C LEU A 142 -17.80 4.96 4.84
N THR A 143 -18.30 4.59 3.67
CA THR A 143 -19.41 3.64 3.50
C THR A 143 -19.15 2.71 2.31
N GLY A 144 -19.84 1.56 2.26
CA GLY A 144 -19.68 0.57 1.19
C GLY A 144 -19.46 -0.85 1.72
N PRO A 145 -19.03 -1.78 0.85
CA PRO A 145 -18.76 -3.16 1.25
C PRO A 145 -17.80 -3.26 2.44
N GLY A 146 -18.10 -4.15 3.39
CA GLY A 146 -17.30 -4.31 4.62
C GLY A 146 -17.65 -3.35 5.76
N ILE A 147 -18.45 -2.31 5.50
CA ILE A 147 -18.89 -1.32 6.50
C ILE A 147 -20.38 -1.51 6.80
N LYS A 148 -20.74 -1.73 8.08
CA LYS A 148 -22.14 -1.94 8.47
C LYS A 148 -23.00 -0.67 8.41
N THR A 149 -22.45 0.46 8.85
CA THR A 149 -23.16 1.75 8.87
C THR A 149 -22.28 2.85 8.31
N VAL A 150 -21.30 3.31 9.09
CA VAL A 150 -20.29 4.30 8.72
C VAL A 150 -19.01 3.95 9.48
N ALA A 151 -17.86 4.07 8.81
CA ALA A 151 -16.55 4.02 9.45
C ALA A 151 -15.84 5.36 9.24
N SER A 152 -14.71 5.58 9.93
CA SER A 152 -13.91 6.79 9.74
C SER A 152 -12.43 6.46 9.65
N LEU A 153 -11.72 7.19 8.80
CA LEU A 153 -10.28 7.05 8.61
C LEU A 153 -9.66 8.40 8.27
N SER A 154 -8.45 8.64 8.79
CA SER A 154 -7.62 9.77 8.40
C SER A 154 -7.12 9.54 6.99
N LEU A 155 -7.63 10.32 6.03
CA LEU A 155 -7.20 10.28 4.64
C LEU A 155 -6.45 11.59 4.30
N PRO A 156 -5.41 11.53 3.45
CA PRO A 156 -4.62 12.72 3.10
C PRO A 156 -5.37 13.70 2.17
N ALA A 157 -6.42 13.22 1.51
CA ALA A 157 -7.33 13.99 0.68
C ALA A 157 -8.70 13.30 0.64
N LEU A 158 -9.71 13.91 0.02
CA LEU A 158 -11.03 13.28 -0.17
C LEU A 158 -11.34 13.07 -1.65
N ASP A 159 -11.13 14.10 -2.48
CA ASP A 159 -11.58 14.10 -3.87
C ASP A 159 -10.96 12.99 -4.74
N PRO A 160 -9.66 12.67 -4.65
CA PRO A 160 -9.10 11.55 -5.41
C PRO A 160 -9.76 10.21 -5.07
N PHE A 161 -10.12 9.97 -3.81
CA PHE A 161 -10.79 8.74 -3.40
C PHE A 161 -12.26 8.72 -3.80
N ARG A 162 -12.95 9.88 -3.78
CA ARG A 162 -14.31 10.02 -4.34
C ARG A 162 -14.35 9.74 -5.83
N MET A 163 -13.41 10.33 -6.57
CA MET A 163 -13.27 10.10 -8.01
C MET A 163 -12.97 8.64 -8.30
N ASN A 164 -12.07 8.03 -7.53
CA ASN A 164 -11.75 6.60 -7.65
C ASN A 164 -12.99 5.72 -7.40
N ALA A 165 -13.78 6.00 -6.36
CA ALA A 165 -15.01 5.28 -6.05
C ALA A 165 -16.09 5.40 -7.11
N ALA A 166 -16.14 6.52 -7.83
CA ALA A 166 -17.06 6.73 -8.94
C ALA A 166 -16.73 5.90 -10.18
N LEU A 167 -15.51 5.34 -10.28
CA LEU A 167 -15.07 4.52 -11.41
C LEU A 167 -15.33 3.02 -11.24
N PHE A 168 -15.87 2.60 -10.09
CA PHE A 168 -16.13 1.20 -9.78
C PHE A 168 -16.90 0.50 -10.93
N PRO A 169 -16.45 -0.69 -11.41
CA PRO A 169 -15.47 -1.60 -10.81
C PRO A 169 -13.99 -1.28 -11.09
N LEU A 170 -13.69 -0.26 -11.88
CA LEU A 170 -12.32 0.20 -12.10
C LEU A 170 -11.85 1.07 -10.92
N GLY A 171 -10.55 1.23 -10.80
CA GLY A 171 -9.95 2.10 -9.79
C GLY A 171 -8.75 1.45 -9.11
N LEU A 172 -8.16 2.19 -8.19
CA LEU A 172 -7.00 1.80 -7.39
C LEU A 172 -7.47 1.34 -6.02
N ASP A 173 -6.77 0.35 -5.46
CA ASP A 173 -6.88 0.00 -4.04
C ASP A 173 -5.73 0.62 -3.26
N PHE A 174 -5.97 0.97 -2.00
CA PHE A 174 -4.98 1.67 -1.17
C PHE A 174 -4.75 0.93 0.14
N TYR A 175 -3.48 0.80 0.50
CA TYR A 175 -3.03 0.60 1.87
C TYR A 175 -2.38 1.89 2.36
N PHE A 176 -2.75 2.33 3.55
CA PHE A 176 -2.03 3.39 4.26
C PHE A 176 -1.20 2.73 5.34
N THR A 177 0.07 3.13 5.46
CA THR A 177 1.03 2.58 6.42
C THR A 177 1.53 3.69 7.36
N SER A 178 1.82 3.30 8.61
CA SER A 178 2.45 4.16 9.62
C SER A 178 3.11 3.27 10.67
N GLY A 179 4.44 3.21 10.72
CA GLY A 179 5.16 2.35 11.67
C GLY A 179 4.84 0.87 11.43
N THR A 180 4.06 0.25 12.33
CA THR A 180 3.59 -1.15 12.22
C THR A 180 2.10 -1.24 11.87
N GLN A 181 1.45 -0.12 11.60
CA GLN A 181 0.01 -0.04 11.38
C GLN A 181 -0.34 0.02 9.90
N ILE A 182 -1.44 -0.64 9.55
CA ILE A 182 -2.06 -0.54 8.24
C ILE A 182 -3.56 -0.23 8.34
N ALA A 183 -4.06 0.51 7.36
CA ALA A 183 -5.47 0.64 7.05
C ALA A 183 -5.69 0.45 5.55
N GLY A 184 -6.83 -0.10 5.17
CA GLY A 184 -7.19 -0.34 3.78
C GLY A 184 -8.32 0.57 3.31
N LEU A 185 -8.25 0.99 2.04
CA LEU A 185 -9.32 1.70 1.34
C LEU A 185 -9.49 1.08 -0.06
N PRO A 186 -10.35 0.06 -0.21
CA PRO A 186 -10.71 -0.50 -1.50
C PRO A 186 -11.36 0.53 -2.41
N ARG A 187 -11.20 0.34 -3.72
CA ARG A 187 -11.74 1.22 -4.77
C ARG A 187 -13.26 1.41 -4.74
N SER A 188 -14.01 0.53 -4.09
CA SER A 188 -15.47 0.64 -3.96
C SER A 188 -15.92 1.54 -2.80
N THR A 189 -15.00 1.93 -1.92
CA THR A 189 -15.32 2.66 -0.69
C THR A 189 -15.76 4.08 -1.01
N GLN A 190 -16.98 4.42 -0.61
CA GLN A 190 -17.51 5.77 -0.77
C GLN A 190 -16.97 6.67 0.35
N VAL A 191 -16.43 7.83 -0.03
CA VAL A 191 -15.76 8.77 0.87
C VAL A 191 -16.52 10.09 0.94
N SER A 192 -16.84 10.54 2.14
CA SER A 192 -17.56 11.80 2.39
C SER A 192 -16.91 12.60 3.52
N ASP A 193 -17.21 13.89 3.58
CA ASP A 193 -16.81 14.73 4.71
C ASP A 193 -17.50 14.24 5.99
N MET A 194 -16.89 14.51 7.15
CA MET A 194 -17.59 14.35 8.41
C MET A 194 -18.73 15.37 8.45
N MET A 195 -19.99 14.92 8.42
CA MET A 195 -21.10 15.83 8.63
C MET A 195 -21.01 16.39 10.05
N GLU A 196 -20.82 17.70 10.18
CA GLU A 196 -21.07 18.41 11.44
C GLU A 196 -22.57 18.26 11.74
N THR A 197 -22.91 17.42 12.72
CA THR A 197 -24.22 17.49 13.36
C THR A 197 -24.35 18.87 14.00
N ASN A 198 -25.09 19.75 13.34
CA ASN A 198 -25.54 21.04 13.82
C ASN A 198 -26.66 20.87 14.87
#